data_AF-A0A7C7KSP1-F1
#
_entry.id   AF-A0A7C7KSP1-F1
#
_cell.length_a   1.000
_cell.length_b   1.000
_cell.length_c   1.000
_cell.angle_alpha   90.00
_cell.angle_beta   90.00
_cell.angle_gamma   90.00
#
_symmetry.space_group_name_H-M   'P 1'
#
loop_
_entity.id
_entity.type
_entity.pdbx_description
1 polymer ?
#
loop_
_entity_poly.entity_id
_entity_poly.type
_entity_poly.pdbx_seq_one_letter_code
_entity_poly.pdbx_strand_id
1 'polypeptide(L)' 'MRRVKVTRKYQVTIPKDIAESVGIRVGDTVVVSVSGGRLVLEKINVIDELEGALEPAGRRVRGLAEELDKERRGSGRG' A
#
# COMPACT_ATOMS: atom_id res chain seq x y z
N MET A 1 7.25 2.00 17.91
CA MET A 1 6.06 1.29 18.45
C MET A 1 5.38 2.17 19.50
N ARG A 2 4.05 2.29 19.46
CA ARG A 2 3.26 3.06 20.43
C ARG A 2 2.06 2.22 20.88
N ARG A 3 1.70 2.28 22.16
CA ARG A 3 0.46 1.67 22.66
C ARG A 3 -0.71 2.59 22.37
N VAL A 4 -1.77 2.05 21.78
CA VAL A 4 -3.02 2.76 21.50
C VAL A 4 -4.19 1.91 22.00
N LYS A 5 -5.29 2.56 22.34
CA LYS A 5 -6.50 1.88 22.79
C LYS A 5 -7.38 1.55 21.59
N VAL A 6 -7.88 0.32 21.54
CA VAL A 6 -8.95 -0.07 20.62
C VAL A 6 -10.26 0.55 21.13
N THR A 7 -10.92 1.33 20.28
CA THR A 7 -12.18 1.99 20.60
C THR A 7 -13.36 1.17 20.07
N ARG A 8 -14.56 1.75 20.01
CA ARG A 8 -15.75 1.08 19.48
C ARG A 8 -15.53 0.63 18.04
N LYS A 9 -16.25 -0.42 17.62
CA LYS A 9 -16.15 -0.99 16.26
C LYS A 9 -14.71 -1.32 15.86
N TYR A 10 -13.87 -1.65 16.84
CA TYR A 10 -12.46 -2.02 16.65
C TYR A 10 -11.59 -0.95 16.00
N GLN A 11 -11.98 0.33 16.09
CA GLN A 11 -11.19 1.43 15.55
C GLN A 11 -9.94 1.70 16.40
N VAL A 12 -8.80 1.84 15.74
CA VAL A 12 -7.53 2.27 16.35
C VAL A 12 -7.05 3.56 15.69
N THR A 13 -6.53 4.47 16.50
CA THR A 13 -5.88 5.69 15.98
C THR A 13 -4.42 5.38 15.69
N ILE A 14 -3.99 5.59 14.44
CA ILE A 14 -2.58 5.52 14.07
C ILE A 14 -1.94 6.86 14.47
N PRO A 15 -0.93 6.86 15.37
CA PRO A 15 -0.20 8.07 15.72
C PRO A 15 0.42 8.75 14.48
N LYS A 16 0.44 10.08 14.47
CA LYS A 16 0.88 10.89 13.32
C LYS A 16 2.29 10.53 12.83
N ASP A 17 3.23 10.38 13.76
CA ASP A 17 4.62 9.97 13.50
C ASP A 17 4.70 8.63 12.76
N ILE A 18 3.86 7.67 13.14
CA ILE A 18 3.81 6.36 12.48
C ILE A 18 3.18 6.49 11.09
N ALA A 19 2.03 7.17 10.97
CA ALA A 19 1.34 7.35 9.69
C ALA A 19 2.24 8.04 8.64
N GLU A 20 2.96 9.10 9.04
CA GLU A 20 3.90 9.82 8.18
C GLU A 20 5.08 8.93 7.76
N SER A 21 5.61 8.10 8.67
CA SER A 21 6.72 7.19 8.36
C SER A 21 6.40 6.13 7.31
N VAL A 22 5.12 5.78 7.16
CA VAL A 22 4.63 4.80 6.18
C VAL A 22 3.84 5.45 5.03
N GLY A 23 3.78 6.79 4.99
CA GLY A 23 3.15 7.54 3.90
C GLY A 23 1.61 7.46 3.83
N ILE A 24 0.93 7.12 4.93
CA ILE A 24 -0.54 7.12 5.03
C ILE A 24 -1.03 8.54 5.35
N ARG A 25 -2.05 8.99 4.60
CA ARG A 25 -2.70 10.30 4.76
C ARG A 25 -4.17 10.14 5.10
N VAL A 26 -4.76 11.19 5.66
CA VAL A 26 -6.20 11.23 5.92
C VAL A 26 -6.94 11.11 4.59
N GLY A 27 -7.88 10.16 4.51
CA GLY A 27 -8.64 9.86 3.30
C GLY A 27 -8.08 8.70 2.47
N ASP A 28 -6.87 8.19 2.79
CA ASP A 28 -6.34 7.00 2.13
C ASP A 28 -7.15 5.75 2.52
N THR A 29 -7.40 4.88 1.54
CA THR A 29 -7.88 3.52 1.77
C THR A 29 -6.69 2.58 1.99
N VAL A 30 -6.83 1.68 2.96
CA VAL A 30 -5.80 0.70 3.31
C VAL A 30 -6.39 -0.71 3.28
N VAL A 31 -5.57 -1.68 2.87
CA VAL A 31 -5.87 -3.10 3.03
C VAL A 31 -5.47 -3.53 4.43
N VAL A 32 -6.34 -4.29 5.09
CA VAL A 32 -6.08 -4.86 6.42
C VAL A 32 -6.03 -6.38 6.29
N SER A 33 -4.91 -6.98 6.69
CA SER A 33 -4.69 -8.42 6.62
C SER A 33 -4.05 -8.96 7.91
N VAL A 34 -3.99 -10.29 8.05
CA VAL A 34 -3.35 -10.96 9.18
C VAL A 34 -2.16 -11.77 8.68
N SER A 35 -0.98 -11.54 9.26
CA SER A 35 0.23 -12.31 8.96
C SER A 35 0.99 -12.61 10.24
N GLY A 36 1.30 -13.89 10.50
CA GLY A 36 2.06 -14.30 11.68
C GLY A 36 1.44 -13.85 13.02
N GLY A 37 0.10 -13.82 13.11
CA GLY A 37 -0.62 -13.35 14.30
C GLY A 37 -0.60 -11.83 14.51
N ARG A 38 -0.19 -11.05 13.50
CA ARG A 38 -0.16 -9.58 13.54
C ARG A 38 -1.14 -9.01 12.51
N LEU A 39 -1.80 -7.91 12.86
CA LEU A 39 -2.52 -7.10 11.90
C LEU A 39 -1.52 -6.30 11.06
N VAL A 40 -1.63 -6.41 9.74
CA VAL A 40 -0.84 -5.65 8.77
C VAL A 40 -1.77 -4.68 8.06
N LEU A 41 -1.38 -3.41 7.98
CA LEU A 41 -2.08 -2.39 7.21
C LEU A 41 -1.17 -1.95 6.06
N GLU A 42 -1.69 -2.02 4.84
CA GLU A 42 -0.97 -1.66 3.62
C GLU A 42 -1.74 -0.57 2.87
N LYS A 43 -1.03 0.46 2.43
CA LYS A 43 -1.61 1.52 1.60
C LYS A 43 -1.89 0.96 0.20
N ILE A 44 -3.09 1.22 -0.31
CA ILE A 44 -3.43 0.89 -1.70
C ILE A 44 -2.74 1.89 -2.61
N ASN A 45 -1.98 1.39 -3.60
CA ASN A 45 -1.53 2.24 -4.70
C ASN A 45 -2.59 2.24 -5.79
N VAL A 46 -2.74 3.35 -6.51
CA VAL A 46 -3.69 3.50 -7.63
C VAL A 46 -3.49 2.40 -8.70
N ILE A 47 -2.28 1.85 -8.79
CA ILE A 47 -1.92 0.72 -9.65
C ILE A 47 -2.61 -0.58 -9.21
N ASP A 48 -2.78 -0.80 -7.90
CA ASP A 48 -3.47 -1.95 -7.32
C ASP A 48 -5.00 -1.83 -7.52
N GLU A 49 -5.54 -0.60 -7.45
CA GLU A 49 -6.95 -0.32 -7.81
C GLU A 49 -7.23 -0.57 -9.30
N LEU A 50 -6.28 -0.25 -10.18
CA LEU A 50 -6.36 -0.54 -11.62
C LEU A 50 -6.27 -2.03 -11.93
N GLU A 51 -5.67 -2.85 -11.07
CA GLU A 51 -5.56 -4.30 -11.28
C GLU A 51 -6.95 -4.96 -11.33
N GLY A 52 -7.86 -4.58 -10.42
CA GLY A 52 -9.24 -5.07 -10.44
C GLY A 52 -10.06 -4.60 -11.65
N ALA A 53 -9.74 -3.43 -12.21
CA ALA A 53 -10.38 -2.90 -13.42
C ALA A 53 -9.81 -3.49 -14.71
N LEU A 54 -8.55 -3.95 -14.70
CA LEU A 54 -7.82 -4.48 -15.85
C LEU A 54 -7.77 -6.02 -15.89
N GLU A 55 -8.25 -6.72 -14.86
CA GLU A 55 -8.44 -8.17 -14.87
C GLU A 55 -9.18 -8.69 -16.12
N PRO A 56 -10.31 -8.11 -16.57
CA PRO A 56 -10.98 -8.56 -17.80
C PRO A 56 -10.17 -8.29 -19.08
N ALA A 57 -9.13 -7.45 -19.02
CA ALA A 57 -8.24 -7.12 -20.14
C ALA A 57 -6.92 -7.93 -20.14
N GLY A 58 -6.73 -8.88 -19.21
CA GLY A 58 -5.60 -9.80 -19.20
C GLY A 58 -4.22 -9.15 -18.94
N ARG A 59 -4.18 -7.90 -18.47
CA ARG A 59 -2.92 -7.23 -18.11
C ARG A 59 -2.69 -7.32 -16.61
N ARG A 60 -1.71 -8.13 -16.20
CA ARG A 60 -1.23 -8.20 -14.82
C ARG A 60 -0.42 -6.93 -14.53
N VAL A 61 -0.88 -6.14 -13.56
CA VAL A 61 -0.27 -4.84 -13.23
C VAL A 61 0.82 -4.98 -12.16
N ARG A 62 0.84 -6.12 -11.46
CA ARG A 62 1.86 -6.42 -10.44
C ARG A 62 3.28 -6.30 -11.00
N GLY A 63 4.07 -5.41 -10.41
CA GLY A 63 5.48 -5.17 -10.76
C GLY A 63 5.70 -4.14 -11.87
N LEU A 64 4.65 -3.59 -12.47
CA LEU A 64 4.79 -2.64 -13.59
C LEU A 64 5.51 -1.35 -13.19
N ALA A 65 5.26 -0.84 -11.98
CA ALA A 65 5.99 0.32 -11.45
C ALA A 65 7.48 0.02 -11.25
N GLU A 66 7.80 -1.16 -10.72
CA GLU A 66 9.17 -1.60 -10.50
C GLU A 66 9.91 -1.88 -11.82
N GLU A 67 9.18 -2.36 -12.84
CA GLU A 67 9.68 -2.60 -14.20
C GLU A 67 9.98 -1.28 -14.93
N LEU A 68 9.05 -0.32 -14.89
CA LEU A 68 9.25 1.03 -15.46
C LEU A 68 10.39 1.79 -14.78
N ASP A 69 10.55 1.65 -13.46
CA ASP A 69 11.65 2.27 -12.73
C ASP A 69 13.00 1.61 -13.01
N LYS A 70 13.03 0.31 -13.34
CA LYS A 70 14.23 -0.37 -13.84
C LYS A 70 14.60 0.10 -15.25
N GLU A 71 13.63 0.27 -16.15
CA GLU A 71 13.87 0.75 -17.52
C GLU A 71 14.48 2.16 -17.52
N ARG A 72 13.95 3.09 -16.69
CA ARG A 72 14.51 4.46 -16.56
C ARG A 72 15.95 4.48 -16.06
N ARG A 73 16.39 3.48 -15.29
CA ARG A 73 17.78 3.34 -14.82
C ARG A 73 18.69 2.63 -15.83
N GLY A 74 18.12 1.88 -16.77
CA GLY A 74 18.84 1.11 -17.78
C GLY A 74 19.20 1.89 -19.06
N SER A 75 18.38 2.88 -19.46
CA SER A 75 18.60 3.64 -20.71
C SER A 75 19.69 4.72 -20.64
N GLY A 76 20.55 4.69 -19.61
CA GLY A 76 21.65 5.64 -19.39
C GLY A 76 23.04 5.15 -19.80
N ARG A 77 23.15 4.10 -20.64
CA ARG A 77 24.42 3.69 -21.28
C ARG A 77 24.15 3.14 -22.68
N GLY A 78 24.53 3.90 -23.70
CA GLY A 78 24.44 3.54 -25.12
C GLY A 78 24.21 4.78 -25.98
#